data_AF-A0A9N9HRT0-F1
#
_entry.id   AF-A0A9N9HRT0-F1
#
_cell.length_a   1.000
_cell.length_b   1.000
_cell.length_c   1.000
_cell.angle_alpha   90.00
_cell.angle_beta   90.00
_cell.angle_gamma   90.00
#
_symmetry.space_group_name_H-M   'P 1'
#
loop_
_entity.id
_entity.type
_entity.pdbx_description
1 polymer ?
#
loop_
_entity_poly.entity_id
_entity_poly.type
_entity_poly.pdbx_seq_one_letter_code
_entity_poly.pdbx_strand_id
1 'polypeptide(L)' 'MNTCTTCRHQLPTEAFFRKGKLLKTCSICLTKKSEKAAKQVPP' A
#
# COMPACT_ATOMS: atom_id res chain seq x y z
N MET A 1 -11.82 -5.92 9.50
CA MET A 1 -11.32 -5.87 8.10
C MET A 1 -11.61 -4.48 7.56
N ASN A 2 -10.65 -3.88 6.83
CA ASN A 2 -10.78 -2.54 6.25
C ASN A 2 -10.81 -2.63 4.72
N THR A 3 -11.54 -1.70 4.09
CA THR A 3 -11.61 -1.60 2.63
C THR A 3 -10.53 -0.66 2.12
N CYS A 4 -9.73 -1.13 1.16
CA CYS A 4 -8.72 -0.30 0.52
C CYS A 4 -9.37 0.73 -0.42
N THR A 5 -9.06 2.01 -0.23
CA THR A 5 -9.57 3.08 -1.11
C THR A 5 -9.04 2.99 -2.55
N THR A 6 -7.94 2.28 -2.78
CA THR A 6 -7.29 2.16 -4.10
C THR A 6 -7.75 0.94 -4.88
N CYS A 7 -7.78 -0.24 -4.26
CA CYS A 7 -8.20 -1.48 -4.93
C CYS A 7 -9.59 -1.98 -4.53
N ARG A 8 -10.28 -1.29 -3.60
CA ARG A 8 -11.61 -1.64 -3.06
C ARG A 8 -11.74 -3.05 -2.45
N HIS A 9 -10.64 -3.79 -2.27
CA HIS A 9 -10.64 -5.06 -1.56
C HIS A 9 -10.76 -4.86 -0.04
N GLN A 10 -11.52 -5.74 0.60
CA GLN A 10 -11.51 -5.90 2.05
C GLN A 10 -10.30 -6.74 2.48
N LEU A 11 -9.46 -6.16 3.32
CA LEU A 11 -8.22 -6.76 3.80
C LEU A 11 -8.14 -6.64 5.34
N PRO A 12 -7.35 -7.49 6.02
CA PRO A 12 -7.12 -7.34 7.46
C PRO A 12 -6.45 -6.01 7.78
N THR A 13 -6.70 -5.47 8.98
CA THR A 13 -6.17 -4.17 9.42
C THR A 13 -4.64 -4.11 9.38
N GLU A 14 -3.97 -5.24 9.59
CA GLU A 14 -2.51 -5.40 9.45
C GLU A 14 -2.00 -4.99 8.06
N ALA A 15 -2.78 -5.24 7.00
CA ALA A 15 -2.45 -4.83 5.64
C ALA A 15 -2.51 -3.30 5.45
N PHE A 16 -3.02 -2.54 6.41
CA PHE A 16 -3.10 -1.09 6.38
C PHE A 16 -2.12 -0.41 7.33
N PHE A 17 -1.44 -1.17 8.21
CA PHE A 17 -0.44 -0.62 9.10
C PHE A 17 0.92 -0.49 8.41
N ARG A 18 1.48 0.72 8.41
CA ARG A 18 2.85 0.97 7.93
C ARG A 18 3.54 1.97 8.85
N LYS A 19 4.72 1.62 9.37
CA LYS A 19 5.50 2.47 10.32
C LYS A 19 4.64 3.01 11.49
N GLY A 20 3.80 2.15 12.09
CA GLY A 20 2.94 2.52 13.21
C GLY A 20 1.73 3.41 12.87
N LYS A 21 1.48 3.72 11.59
CA LYS A 21 0.30 4.46 11.14
C LYS A 21 -0.65 3.56 10.36
N LEU A 22 -1.95 3.68 10.65
CA LEU A 22 -3.03 3.06 9.89
C LEU A 22 -3.33 3.89 8.64
N LEU A 23 -3.19 3.29 7.46
CA LEU A 23 -3.40 3.93 6.17
C LEU A 23 -4.77 3.55 5.58
N LYS A 24 -5.31 4.39 4.68
CA LYS A 24 -6.54 4.09 3.92
C LYS A 24 -6.29 3.23 2.67
N THR A 25 -5.02 2.97 2.37
CA THR A 25 -4.56 2.20 1.23
C THR A 25 -3.80 0.99 1.76
N CYS A 26 -4.06 -0.20 1.20
CA CYS A 26 -3.38 -1.40 1.63
C CYS A 26 -1.91 -1.42 1.21
N SER A 27 -1.10 -2.19 1.94
CA SER A 27 0.32 -2.42 1.74
C SER A 27 0.63 -2.87 0.32
N ILE A 28 -0.22 -3.70 -0.28
CA ILE A 28 -0.08 -4.18 -1.67
C ILE A 28 -0.09 -3.01 -2.66
N CYS A 29 -1.09 -2.12 -2.55
CA CYS A 29 -1.20 -0.93 -3.40
C CYS A 29 -0.06 0.07 -3.13
N LEU A 30 0.38 0.19 -1.88
CA LEU A 30 1.51 1.04 -1.50
C LEU A 30 2.84 0.51 -2.05
N THR A 31 3.05 -0.81 -2.04
CA THR A 31 4.22 -1.47 -2.62
C THR A 31 4.22 -1.31 -4.13
N LYS A 32 3.09 -1.55 -4.82
CA LYS A 32 2.99 -1.29 -6.27
C LYS A 32 3.29 0.16 -6.67
N LYS A 33 2.90 1.14 -5.84
CA LYS A 33 3.30 2.55 -6.05
C LYS A 33 4.80 2.77 -5.81
N SER A 34 5.38 2.13 -4.79
CA SER A 34 6.80 2.27 -4.45
C SER A 34 7.71 1.60 -5.49
N GLU A 35 7.26 0.50 -6.09
CA GLU A 35 8.00 -0.22 -7.14
C GLU A 35 8.17 0.62 -8.42
N LYS A 36 7.21 1.51 -8.73
CA LYS A 36 7.36 2.50 -9.81
C LYS A 36 8.38 3.58 -9.51
N ALA A 37 8.62 3.91 -8.23
CA ALA A 37 9.65 4.87 -7.84
C ALA A 37 11.05 4.24 -7.86
N ALA A 38 11.17 2.94 -7.55
CA ALA A 38 12.46 2.25 -7.47
C ALA A 38 13.10 1.93 -8.83
N LYS A 39 12.32 1.94 -9.94
CA LYS A 39 12.88 1.77 -11.29
C LYS A 39 13.37 3.06 -11.95
N GLN A 40 13.34 4.19 -11.25
CA GLN A 40 13.86 5.47 -11.75
C GLN A 40 15.25 5.74 -11.16
N VAL A 41 16.15 4.77 -11.31
CA VAL A 41 17.60 5.01 -11.24
C VAL A 41 18.07 4.88 -12.69
N PRO A 42 18.41 6.00 -13.38
CA PRO A 42 18.93 5.93 -14.74
C PRO A 42 20.30 5.23 -14.73
N PRO A 43 20.63 4.42 -15.76
CA PRO A 43 22.01 3.95 -15.97
C PRO A 43 22.97 5.11 -16.22
#